data_AF-A0A3D0S0L7-F1
#
_entry.id   AF-A0A3D0S0L7-F1
#
_cell.length_a   1.000
_cell.length_b   1.000
_cell.length_c   1.000
_cell.angle_alpha   90.00
_cell.angle_beta   90.00
_cell.angle_gamma   90.00
#
_symmetry.space_group_name_H-M   'P 1'
#
loop_
_entity.id
_entity.type
_entity.pdbx_description
1 polymer ?
#
loop_
_entity_poly.entity_id
_entity_poly.type
_entity_poly.pdbx_seq_one_letter_code
_entity_poly.pdbx_strand_id
1 'polypeptide(L)'
;IRATGVPVVMLGGEQQPNAELMELSSVPIGVAADAHRYLAEGGPDNLAQLHAFLSDTVLLTGEGFEPPREIAAWGMAERPSDRPRVGVLYYRAHEASGNAAFAHALADAVDATGMAVGVPVFAGSLRSAPDELYAALGTLDALVVTVLAAGGSTPASASAGEDDEAWDVERIEALDIPVLQGLCLTTSRAEWEASDDGVTPLDSATQIAIPEFDGRIITAPFSFKEID
;
A
#
# COMPACT_ATOMS: atom_id res chain seq x y z
N ILE A 1 -8.92 -30.56 -10.67
CA ILE A 1 -9.97 -29.57 -10.38
C ILE A 1 -11.16 -29.75 -11.31
N ARG A 2 -11.10 -29.51 -12.63
CA ARG A 2 -12.27 -29.71 -13.53
C ARG A 2 -12.99 -31.07 -13.42
N ALA A 3 -12.24 -32.15 -13.17
CA ALA A 3 -12.82 -33.49 -13.01
C ALA A 3 -13.66 -33.68 -11.73
N THR A 4 -13.66 -32.73 -10.78
CA THR A 4 -14.42 -32.85 -9.53
C THR A 4 -15.88 -32.40 -9.67
N GLY A 5 -16.26 -31.79 -10.80
CA GLY A 5 -17.61 -31.24 -11.01
C GLY A 5 -17.91 -29.96 -10.22
N VAL A 6 -16.95 -29.47 -9.42
CA VAL A 6 -17.07 -28.21 -8.70
C VAL A 6 -16.92 -27.05 -9.71
N PRO A 7 -17.76 -26.01 -9.65
CA PRO A 7 -17.60 -24.83 -10.50
C PRO A 7 -16.22 -24.18 -10.31
N VAL A 8 -15.59 -23.79 -11.43
CA VAL A 8 -14.25 -23.21 -11.47
C VAL A 8 -14.30 -21.88 -12.20
N VAL A 9 -13.69 -20.85 -11.60
CA VAL A 9 -13.44 -19.55 -12.21
C VAL A 9 -11.93 -19.40 -12.41
N MET A 10 -11.49 -19.23 -13.66
CA MET A 10 -10.07 -19.12 -14.05
C MET A 10 -9.79 -17.72 -14.58
N LEU A 11 -8.90 -16.99 -13.92
CA LEU A 11 -8.69 -15.56 -14.16
C LEU A 11 -7.19 -15.25 -14.29
N GLY A 12 -6.87 -14.16 -15.00
CA GLY A 12 -5.52 -13.58 -15.02
C GLY A 12 -5.24 -12.73 -13.78
N GLY A 13 -3.96 -12.47 -13.51
CA GLY A 13 -3.52 -11.62 -12.40
C GLY A 13 -3.32 -10.15 -12.81
N GLU A 14 -3.41 -9.86 -14.11
CA GLU A 14 -3.29 -8.52 -14.66
C GLU A 14 -4.57 -7.70 -14.46
N GLN A 15 -4.42 -6.38 -14.52
CA GLN A 15 -5.53 -5.42 -14.47
C GLN A 15 -6.50 -5.61 -15.65
N GLN A 16 -5.99 -6.01 -16.82
CA GLN A 16 -6.83 -6.32 -17.97
C GLN A 16 -7.28 -7.79 -17.94
N PRO A 17 -8.55 -8.08 -18.26
CA PRO A 17 -9.04 -9.44 -18.26
C PRO A 17 -8.35 -10.28 -19.35
N ASN A 18 -7.99 -11.51 -18.99
CA ASN A 18 -7.42 -12.48 -19.92
C ASN A 18 -8.52 -13.41 -20.45
N ALA A 19 -8.94 -13.20 -21.70
CA ALA A 19 -10.03 -13.96 -22.32
C ALA A 19 -9.71 -15.47 -22.42
N GLU A 20 -8.47 -15.83 -22.76
CA GLU A 20 -8.06 -17.25 -22.88
C GLU A 20 -8.17 -17.98 -21.53
N LEU A 21 -7.77 -17.31 -20.44
CA LEU A 21 -7.94 -17.87 -19.09
C LEU A 21 -9.43 -17.96 -18.71
N MET A 22 -10.23 -16.94 -19.03
CA MET A 22 -11.66 -16.94 -18.72
C MET A 22 -12.42 -18.04 -19.46
N GLU A 23 -12.06 -18.34 -20.70
CA GLU A 23 -12.58 -19.50 -21.47
C GLU A 23 -12.28 -20.84 -20.79
N LEU A 24 -11.27 -20.88 -19.91
CA LEU A 24 -10.99 -22.08 -19.11
C LEU A 24 -11.89 -22.23 -17.88
N SER A 25 -12.74 -21.25 -17.58
CA SER A 25 -13.75 -21.34 -16.51
C SER A 25 -14.84 -22.35 -16.85
N SER A 26 -15.45 -22.95 -15.84
CA SER A 26 -16.64 -23.79 -16.01
C SER A 26 -17.96 -23.03 -15.77
N VAL A 27 -17.87 -21.74 -15.43
CA VAL A 27 -18.99 -20.81 -15.29
C VAL A 27 -19.17 -19.99 -16.58
N PRO A 28 -20.31 -19.34 -16.82
CA PRO A 28 -20.47 -18.43 -17.96
C PRO A 28 -19.41 -17.33 -17.96
N ILE A 29 -18.95 -16.94 -19.15
CA ILE A 29 -17.85 -15.97 -19.31
C ILE A 29 -18.14 -14.62 -18.64
N GLY A 30 -19.42 -14.18 -18.61
CA GLY A 30 -19.82 -12.97 -17.90
C GLY A 30 -19.58 -13.06 -16.39
N VAL A 31 -19.79 -14.24 -15.80
CA VAL A 31 -19.52 -14.47 -14.36
C VAL A 31 -18.03 -14.41 -14.08
N ALA A 32 -17.20 -14.99 -14.96
CA ALA A 32 -15.75 -14.90 -14.83
C ALA A 32 -15.26 -13.44 -15.00
N ALA A 33 -15.83 -12.69 -15.94
CA ALA A 33 -15.49 -11.28 -16.15
C ALA A 33 -15.84 -10.42 -14.93
N ASP A 34 -17.02 -10.58 -14.33
CA ASP A 34 -17.39 -9.84 -13.12
C ASP A 34 -16.58 -10.29 -11.90
N ALA A 35 -16.26 -11.58 -11.77
CA ALA A 35 -15.36 -12.07 -10.73
C ALA A 35 -13.96 -11.46 -10.83
N HIS A 36 -13.42 -11.32 -12.05
CA HIS A 36 -12.15 -10.63 -12.29
C HIS A 36 -12.19 -9.19 -11.83
N ARG A 37 -13.28 -8.46 -12.07
CA ARG A 37 -13.42 -7.07 -11.63
C ARG A 37 -13.30 -6.90 -10.11
N TYR A 38 -13.92 -7.78 -9.31
CA TYR A 38 -13.74 -7.74 -7.85
C TYR A 38 -12.28 -7.95 -7.43
N LEU A 39 -11.58 -8.90 -8.07
CA LEU A 39 -10.19 -9.22 -7.73
C LEU A 39 -9.19 -8.18 -8.27
N ALA A 40 -9.48 -7.55 -9.40
CA ALA A 40 -8.65 -6.50 -9.99
C ALA A 40 -8.63 -5.24 -9.13
N GLU A 41 -9.78 -4.91 -8.51
CA GLU A 41 -9.85 -3.87 -7.47
C GLU A 41 -9.18 -4.30 -6.17
N GLY A 42 -9.44 -5.54 -5.73
CA GLY A 42 -8.92 -6.08 -4.48
C GLY A 42 -9.67 -5.55 -3.26
N GLY A 43 -9.15 -5.79 -2.06
CA GLY A 43 -9.73 -5.33 -0.80
C GLY A 43 -10.67 -6.36 -0.14
N PRO A 44 -10.76 -6.34 1.19
CA PRO A 44 -11.59 -7.29 1.94
C PRO A 44 -13.08 -7.17 1.61
N ASP A 45 -13.58 -5.94 1.40
CA ASP A 45 -14.97 -5.69 1.03
C ASP A 45 -15.33 -6.32 -0.33
N ASN A 46 -14.50 -6.09 -1.35
CA ASN A 46 -14.70 -6.69 -2.67
C ASN A 46 -14.56 -8.22 -2.63
N LEU A 47 -13.67 -8.75 -1.80
CA LEU A 47 -13.54 -10.21 -1.64
C LEU A 47 -14.78 -10.82 -1.00
N ALA A 48 -15.39 -10.14 -0.02
CA ALA A 48 -16.66 -10.55 0.57
C ALA A 48 -17.81 -10.48 -0.47
N GLN A 49 -17.88 -9.40 -1.25
CA GLN A 49 -18.88 -9.26 -2.31
C GLN A 49 -18.67 -10.27 -3.44
N LEU A 50 -17.43 -10.61 -3.79
CA LEU A 50 -17.10 -11.67 -4.74
C LEU A 50 -17.64 -13.02 -4.26
N HIS A 51 -17.46 -13.34 -2.98
CA HIS A 51 -18.00 -14.57 -2.40
C HIS A 51 -19.52 -14.62 -2.52
N ALA A 52 -20.22 -13.54 -2.14
CA ALA A 52 -21.67 -13.44 -2.25
C ALA A 52 -22.13 -13.53 -3.72
N PHE A 53 -21.47 -12.80 -4.62
CA PHE A 53 -21.72 -12.82 -6.07
C PHE A 53 -21.61 -14.22 -6.66
N LEU A 54 -20.51 -14.93 -6.38
CA LEU A 54 -20.30 -16.29 -6.89
C LEU A 54 -21.30 -17.27 -6.28
N SER A 55 -21.59 -17.15 -4.98
CA SER A 55 -22.58 -18.01 -4.31
C SER A 55 -23.96 -17.83 -4.94
N ASP A 56 -24.42 -16.60 -5.12
CA ASP A 56 -25.74 -16.32 -5.67
C ASP A 56 -25.84 -16.67 -7.15
N THR A 57 -24.81 -16.34 -7.94
CA THR A 57 -24.87 -16.50 -9.40
C THR A 57 -24.64 -17.94 -9.83
N VAL A 58 -23.81 -18.70 -9.09
CA VAL A 58 -23.44 -20.07 -9.45
C VAL A 58 -24.26 -21.09 -8.66
N LEU A 59 -24.58 -20.82 -7.39
CA LEU A 59 -25.26 -21.75 -6.48
C LEU A 59 -26.69 -21.33 -6.10
N LEU A 60 -27.15 -20.15 -6.52
CA LEU A 60 -28.52 -19.65 -6.29
C LEU A 60 -28.87 -19.51 -4.81
N THR A 61 -27.93 -19.08 -3.97
CA THR A 61 -28.09 -18.95 -2.51
C THR A 61 -29.02 -17.81 -2.09
N GLY A 62 -28.96 -16.65 -2.76
CA GLY A 62 -29.83 -15.50 -2.51
C GLY A 62 -29.40 -14.59 -1.36
N GLU A 63 -28.10 -14.50 -1.06
CA GLU A 63 -27.51 -13.63 -0.02
C GLU A 63 -27.59 -12.13 -0.40
N GLY A 64 -27.56 -11.82 -1.70
CA GLY A 64 -27.41 -10.48 -2.24
C GLY A 64 -25.94 -10.03 -2.30
N PHE A 65 -25.60 -9.25 -3.33
CA PHE A 65 -24.25 -8.71 -3.52
C PHE A 65 -24.30 -7.31 -4.13
N GLU A 66 -23.27 -6.52 -3.84
CA GLU A 66 -23.04 -5.18 -4.36
C GLU A 66 -21.94 -5.22 -5.43
N PRO A 67 -21.97 -4.35 -6.46
CA PRO A 67 -20.93 -4.31 -7.49
C PRO A 67 -19.54 -4.00 -6.93
N PRO A 68 -18.45 -4.33 -7.66
CA PRO A 68 -17.09 -4.03 -7.23
C PRO A 68 -16.91 -2.54 -6.94
N ARG A 69 -16.27 -2.24 -5.81
CA ARG A 69 -15.90 -0.89 -5.40
C ARG A 69 -14.48 -0.59 -5.83
N GLU A 70 -14.29 0.53 -6.51
CA GLU A 70 -12.97 0.99 -6.91
C GLU A 70 -12.16 1.42 -5.68
N ILE A 71 -10.91 0.95 -5.57
CA ILE A 71 -9.96 1.47 -4.59
C ILE A 71 -9.14 2.56 -5.28
N ALA A 72 -9.24 3.80 -4.78
CA ALA A 72 -8.54 4.93 -5.38
C ALA A 72 -7.01 4.70 -5.50
N ALA A 73 -6.36 5.37 -6.45
CA ALA A 73 -4.90 5.29 -6.62
C ALA A 73 -4.10 5.87 -5.43
N TRP A 74 -4.72 6.82 -4.74
CA TRP A 74 -4.24 7.42 -3.50
C TRP A 74 -5.44 7.89 -2.67
N GLY A 75 -5.23 8.12 -1.38
CA GLY A 75 -6.25 8.65 -0.49
C GLY A 75 -5.62 9.24 0.77
N MET A 76 -6.28 10.25 1.33
CA MET A 76 -5.90 10.89 2.59
C MET A 76 -7.13 10.94 3.48
N ALA A 77 -7.02 10.39 4.70
CA ALA A 77 -8.14 10.39 5.64
C ALA A 77 -8.56 11.81 6.02
N GLU A 78 -9.86 12.10 5.96
CA GLU A 78 -10.38 13.40 6.37
C GLU A 78 -10.41 13.51 7.90
N ARG A 79 -9.43 14.22 8.46
CA ARG A 79 -9.27 14.44 9.91
C ARG A 79 -9.04 15.93 10.19
N PRO A 80 -10.11 16.76 10.19
CA PRO A 80 -9.98 18.20 10.41
C PRO A 80 -9.55 18.47 11.86
N SER A 81 -8.58 19.37 12.02
CA SER A 81 -8.01 19.73 13.32
C SER A 81 -7.26 21.06 13.22
N ASP A 82 -7.29 21.84 14.29
CA ASP A 82 -6.47 23.06 14.45
C ASP A 82 -5.04 22.77 14.95
N ARG A 83 -4.75 21.51 15.29
CA ARG A 83 -3.42 21.05 15.70
C ARG A 83 -2.58 20.67 14.48
N PRO A 84 -1.24 20.67 14.59
CA PRO A 84 -0.35 20.16 13.55
C PRO A 84 -0.79 18.79 13.04
N ARG A 85 -0.76 18.61 11.72
CA ARG A 85 -1.20 17.39 11.02
C ARG A 85 0.04 16.62 10.55
N VAL A 86 0.16 15.39 11.02
CA VAL A 86 1.28 14.49 10.66
C VAL A 86 0.75 13.41 9.74
N GLY A 87 1.13 13.45 8.47
CA GLY A 87 0.80 12.39 7.53
C GLY A 87 1.51 11.08 7.87
N VAL A 88 0.82 9.97 7.72
CA VAL A 88 1.41 8.62 7.79
C VAL A 88 1.19 7.96 6.44
N LEU A 89 2.22 8.03 5.58
CA LEU A 89 2.16 7.55 4.20
C LEU A 89 2.60 6.09 4.10
N TYR A 90 1.72 5.25 3.56
CA TYR A 90 1.97 3.83 3.30
C TYR A 90 1.57 3.43 1.86
N TYR A 91 2.01 2.25 1.42
CA TYR A 91 1.68 1.76 0.07
C TYR A 91 0.20 1.44 -0.07
N ARG A 92 -0.41 1.81 -1.21
CA ARG A 92 -1.77 1.41 -1.61
C ARG A 92 -1.98 -0.11 -1.54
N ALA A 93 -0.94 -0.92 -1.73
CA ALA A 93 -1.04 -2.37 -1.60
C ALA A 93 -1.50 -2.83 -0.19
N HIS A 94 -1.13 -2.10 0.87
CA HIS A 94 -1.64 -2.37 2.21
C HIS A 94 -3.12 -2.02 2.34
N GLU A 95 -3.55 -0.90 1.73
CA GLU A 95 -4.97 -0.53 1.67
C GLU A 95 -5.78 -1.58 0.91
N ALA A 96 -5.32 -1.96 -0.29
CA ALA A 96 -5.97 -2.93 -1.15
C ALA A 96 -5.92 -4.37 -0.61
N SER A 97 -5.07 -4.68 0.37
CA SER A 97 -5.08 -5.98 1.05
C SER A 97 -5.84 -5.95 2.39
N GLY A 98 -6.26 -4.77 2.86
CA GLY A 98 -6.81 -4.60 4.21
C GLY A 98 -5.75 -4.68 5.32
N ASN A 99 -4.46 -4.71 4.99
CA ASN A 99 -3.35 -4.78 5.94
C ASN A 99 -2.75 -3.39 6.22
N ALA A 100 -3.61 -2.40 6.47
CA ALA A 100 -3.23 -1.00 6.75
C ALA A 100 -3.17 -0.67 8.25
N ALA A 101 -3.52 -1.62 9.13
CA ALA A 101 -3.68 -1.38 10.56
C ALA A 101 -2.44 -0.75 11.24
N PHE A 102 -1.23 -1.09 10.80
CA PHE A 102 0.01 -0.52 11.33
C PHE A 102 0.11 1.00 11.12
N ALA A 103 -0.33 1.50 9.96
CA ALA A 103 -0.30 2.92 9.63
C ALA A 103 -1.35 3.69 10.44
N HIS A 104 -2.54 3.10 10.61
CA HIS A 104 -3.58 3.65 11.47
C HIS A 104 -3.16 3.68 12.93
N ALA A 105 -2.52 2.62 13.43
CA ALA A 105 -2.00 2.57 14.80
C ALA A 105 -0.93 3.65 15.05
N LEU A 106 -0.09 3.96 14.07
CA LEU A 106 0.85 5.06 14.18
C LEU A 106 0.14 6.43 14.19
N ALA A 107 -0.89 6.61 13.36
CA ALA A 107 -1.70 7.82 13.39
C ALA A 107 -2.41 8.02 14.74
N ASP A 108 -2.96 6.94 15.31
CA ASP A 108 -3.56 6.96 16.65
C ASP A 108 -2.51 7.28 17.74
N ALA A 109 -1.27 6.78 17.58
CA ALA A 109 -0.18 7.11 18.49
C ALA A 109 0.22 8.60 18.40
N VAL A 110 0.17 9.21 17.22
CA VAL A 110 0.33 10.67 17.06
C VAL A 110 -0.78 11.41 17.79
N ASP A 111 -2.04 10.99 17.63
CA ASP A 111 -3.17 11.62 18.32
C ASP A 111 -3.03 11.54 19.85
N ALA A 112 -2.55 10.40 20.34
CA ALA A 112 -2.36 10.12 21.77
C ALA A 112 -1.33 11.06 22.44
N THR A 113 -0.46 11.72 21.66
CA THR A 113 0.43 12.77 22.19
C THR A 113 -0.34 14.00 22.68
N GLY A 114 -1.56 14.22 22.17
CA GLY A 114 -2.34 15.44 22.40
C GLY A 114 -1.77 16.69 21.71
N MET A 115 -0.64 16.58 21.01
CA MET A 115 0.09 17.70 20.40
C MET A 115 -0.17 17.84 18.90
N ALA A 116 -0.54 16.75 18.23
CA ALA A 116 -0.77 16.69 16.79
C ALA A 116 -1.94 15.74 16.47
N VAL A 117 -2.33 15.70 15.19
CA VAL A 117 -3.27 14.72 14.65
C VAL A 117 -2.59 13.90 13.56
N GLY A 118 -2.63 12.58 13.70
CA GLY A 118 -2.11 11.66 12.69
C GLY A 118 -3.08 11.53 11.52
N VAL A 119 -2.60 11.56 10.28
CA VAL A 119 -3.43 11.49 9.08
C VAL A 119 -2.95 10.32 8.23
N PRO A 120 -3.65 9.16 8.23
CA PRO A 120 -3.32 8.07 7.31
C PRO A 120 -3.44 8.53 5.85
N VAL A 121 -2.40 8.25 5.06
CA VAL A 121 -2.33 8.51 3.62
C VAL A 121 -1.85 7.26 2.92
N PHE A 122 -2.52 6.83 1.85
CA PHE A 122 -2.01 5.77 0.99
C PHE A 122 -1.77 6.29 -0.42
N ALA A 123 -0.77 5.72 -1.09
CA ALA A 123 -0.50 5.98 -2.51
C ALA A 123 0.19 4.77 -3.16
N GLY A 124 0.02 4.60 -4.47
CA GLY A 124 0.74 3.57 -5.23
C GLY A 124 2.24 3.83 -5.31
N SER A 125 2.63 5.03 -5.73
CA SER A 125 4.02 5.48 -5.85
C SER A 125 4.07 6.99 -5.74
N LEU A 126 5.05 7.53 -5.00
CA LEU A 126 5.31 8.98 -4.98
C LEU A 126 5.95 9.45 -6.30
N ARG A 127 6.71 8.59 -6.98
CA ARG A 127 7.42 8.97 -8.22
C ARG A 127 6.49 9.35 -9.37
N SER A 128 5.40 8.60 -9.48
CA SER A 128 4.37 8.80 -10.49
C SER A 128 3.08 9.35 -9.86
N ALA A 129 3.18 9.98 -8.69
CA ALA A 129 2.02 10.52 -8.01
C ALA A 129 1.47 11.74 -8.76
N PRO A 130 0.14 11.88 -8.82
CA PRO A 130 -0.50 13.03 -9.44
C PRO A 130 -0.29 14.29 -8.58
N ASP A 131 -0.35 15.47 -9.20
CA ASP A 131 -0.11 16.76 -8.52
C ASP A 131 -1.13 17.00 -7.38
N GLU A 132 -2.33 16.44 -7.47
CA GLU A 132 -3.36 16.50 -6.43
C GLU A 132 -2.91 15.81 -5.14
N LEU A 133 -2.11 14.74 -5.22
CA LEU A 133 -1.53 14.11 -4.03
C LEU A 133 -0.53 15.07 -3.37
N TYR A 134 0.37 15.69 -4.14
CA TYR A 134 1.33 16.64 -3.60
C TYR A 134 0.66 17.88 -3.01
N ALA A 135 -0.39 18.39 -3.65
CA ALA A 135 -1.21 19.47 -3.09
C ALA A 135 -1.84 19.07 -1.75
N ALA A 136 -2.33 17.84 -1.63
CA ALA A 136 -2.86 17.31 -0.37
C ALA A 136 -1.76 17.14 0.69
N LEU A 137 -0.58 16.63 0.33
CA LEU A 137 0.56 16.49 1.23
C LEU A 137 1.06 17.86 1.74
N GLY A 138 1.01 18.90 0.90
CA GLY A 138 1.35 20.28 1.29
C GLY A 138 0.39 20.90 2.32
N THR A 139 -0.70 20.20 2.69
CA THR A 139 -1.58 20.61 3.80
C THR A 139 -1.18 20.02 5.16
N LEU A 140 -0.10 19.25 5.20
CA LEU A 140 0.46 18.62 6.39
C LEU A 140 1.60 19.46 6.96
N ASP A 141 1.89 19.27 8.24
CA ASP A 141 3.01 19.93 8.94
C ASP A 141 4.25 19.03 9.04
N ALA A 142 4.06 17.71 8.88
CA ALA A 142 5.13 16.72 8.78
C ALA A 142 4.61 15.47 8.08
N LEU A 143 5.52 14.67 7.52
CA LEU A 143 5.18 13.43 6.83
C LEU A 143 6.04 12.28 7.34
N VAL A 144 5.41 11.26 7.91
CA VAL A 144 6.04 9.96 8.16
C VAL A 144 5.85 9.09 6.94
N VAL A 145 6.94 8.67 6.32
CA VAL A 145 6.98 7.80 5.17
C VAL A 145 7.37 6.40 5.62
N THR A 146 6.53 5.42 5.31
CA THR A 146 6.78 4.00 5.63
C THR A 146 7.11 3.17 4.40
N VAL A 147 7.09 3.79 3.22
CA VAL A 147 7.39 3.11 1.96
C VAL A 147 8.89 2.95 1.79
N LEU A 148 9.28 1.78 1.27
CA LEU A 148 10.67 1.46 0.96
C LEU A 148 11.14 2.35 -0.19
N ALA A 149 12.34 2.89 -0.07
CA ALA A 149 13.03 3.46 -1.23
C ALA A 149 13.65 2.29 -2.01
N ALA A 150 12.85 1.61 -2.83
CA ALA A 150 13.41 0.73 -3.85
C ALA A 150 13.90 1.63 -5.00
N GLY A 151 15.20 1.52 -5.31
CA GLY A 151 15.89 2.32 -6.32
C GLY A 151 15.19 2.36 -7.68
N GLY A 152 15.62 3.29 -8.53
CA GLY A 152 15.09 3.47 -9.88
C GLY A 152 15.06 2.19 -10.71
N SER A 153 14.45 2.27 -11.90
CA SER A 153 14.55 1.25 -12.94
C SER A 153 16.01 0.93 -13.35
N THR A 154 16.97 1.72 -12.88
CA THR A 154 18.40 1.49 -12.93
C THR A 154 18.91 0.91 -11.60
N PRO A 155 19.53 -0.28 -11.59
CA PRO A 155 20.27 -0.77 -10.42
C PRO A 155 21.30 0.29 -10.02
N ALA A 156 21.43 0.56 -8.72
CA ALA A 156 22.38 1.52 -8.17
C ALA A 156 23.81 1.25 -8.67
N SER A 157 24.19 1.94 -9.75
CA SER A 157 25.57 2.18 -10.18
C SER A 157 25.99 3.61 -9.90
N ALA A 158 25.24 4.34 -9.05
CA ALA A 158 25.48 5.73 -8.73
C ALA A 158 26.81 5.90 -7.98
N SER A 159 27.84 6.28 -8.73
CA SER A 159 29.00 6.99 -8.21
C SER A 159 28.70 8.49 -8.15
N ALA A 160 29.37 9.23 -7.26
CA ALA A 160 29.21 10.68 -7.14
C ALA A 160 29.37 11.38 -8.50
N GLY A 161 28.29 11.98 -9.01
CA GLY A 161 28.31 12.84 -10.20
C GLY A 161 27.39 12.46 -11.38
N GLU A 162 26.43 11.54 -11.23
CA GLU A 162 25.43 11.26 -12.29
C GLU A 162 24.01 11.71 -11.89
N ASP A 163 23.25 12.17 -12.89
CA ASP A 163 22.14 13.13 -12.83
C ASP A 163 20.73 12.46 -12.85
N ASP A 164 20.56 11.28 -12.25
CA ASP A 164 19.37 10.43 -12.48
C ASP A 164 18.51 10.11 -11.22
N GLU A 165 18.58 10.96 -10.18
CA GLU A 165 17.70 10.88 -8.99
C GLU A 165 17.00 12.21 -8.64
N ALA A 166 17.22 13.26 -9.45
CA ALA A 166 16.84 14.64 -9.10
C ALA A 166 15.32 14.91 -9.01
N TRP A 167 14.48 14.18 -9.76
CA TRP A 167 13.10 14.62 -9.98
C TRP A 167 12.10 14.28 -8.85
N ASP A 168 12.34 13.20 -8.10
CA ASP A 168 11.47 12.79 -6.99
C ASP A 168 11.75 13.58 -5.71
N VAL A 169 13.02 13.91 -5.47
CA VAL A 169 13.47 14.67 -4.30
C VAL A 169 12.97 16.11 -4.39
N GLU A 170 13.03 16.76 -5.56
CA GLU A 170 12.56 18.14 -5.76
C GLU A 170 11.10 18.35 -5.36
N ARG A 171 10.20 17.41 -5.70
CA ARG A 171 8.77 17.52 -5.37
C ARG A 171 8.49 17.37 -3.89
N ILE A 172 9.25 16.51 -3.20
CA ILE A 172 9.15 16.33 -1.76
C ILE A 172 9.81 17.51 -1.02
N GLU A 173 10.94 18.00 -1.51
CA GLU A 173 11.61 19.20 -1.01
C GLU A 173 10.70 20.43 -1.12
N ALA A 174 9.96 20.56 -2.22
CA ALA A 174 9.01 21.65 -2.44
C ALA A 174 7.84 21.68 -1.43
N LEU A 175 7.60 20.59 -0.68
CA LEU A 175 6.63 20.60 0.41
C LEU A 175 7.11 21.44 1.60
N ASP A 176 8.43 21.63 1.77
CA ASP A 176 9.07 22.40 2.86
C ASP A 176 8.59 21.97 4.26
N ILE A 177 8.44 20.66 4.48
CA ILE A 177 8.07 20.06 5.77
C ILE A 177 9.04 18.95 6.17
N PRO A 178 9.15 18.63 7.47
CA PRO A 178 9.92 17.48 7.92
C PRO A 178 9.38 16.17 7.35
N VAL A 179 10.24 15.41 6.69
CA VAL A 179 9.95 14.06 6.19
C VAL A 179 10.71 13.05 7.02
N LEU A 180 9.99 12.17 7.70
CA LEU A 180 10.52 11.17 8.63
C LEU A 180 10.36 9.79 8.03
N GLN A 181 11.42 8.98 8.04
CA GLN A 181 11.33 7.58 7.65
C GLN A 181 10.92 6.75 8.87
N GLY A 182 9.70 6.20 8.86
CA GLY A 182 9.20 5.25 9.84
C GLY A 182 9.50 3.82 9.39
N LEU A 183 10.23 3.05 10.19
CA LEU A 183 10.73 1.74 9.75
C LEU A 183 9.65 0.65 9.95
N CYS A 184 9.33 -0.05 8.87
CA CYS A 184 8.46 -1.23 8.83
C CYS A 184 9.34 -2.44 8.50
N LEU A 185 9.90 -3.10 9.50
CA LEU A 185 10.90 -4.12 9.28
C LEU A 185 10.33 -5.36 8.62
N THR A 186 11.15 -6.01 7.79
CA THR A 186 10.77 -7.22 7.04
C THR A 186 10.98 -8.51 7.83
N THR A 187 11.29 -8.38 9.12
CA THR A 187 11.47 -9.43 10.13
C THR A 187 10.42 -9.34 11.22
N SER A 188 10.25 -10.42 11.99
CA SER A 188 9.36 -10.44 13.14
C SER A 188 9.89 -9.56 14.28
N ARG A 189 9.00 -9.14 15.17
CA ARG A 189 9.42 -8.36 16.35
C ARG A 189 10.37 -9.16 17.24
N ALA A 190 10.12 -10.45 17.38
CA ALA A 190 10.92 -11.34 18.21
C ALA A 190 12.36 -11.50 17.67
N GLU A 191 12.52 -11.60 16.36
CA GLU A 191 13.84 -11.65 15.72
C GLU A 191 14.60 -10.33 15.90
N TRP A 192 13.91 -9.19 15.73
CA TRP A 192 14.50 -7.87 15.96
C TRP A 192 14.97 -7.69 17.41
N GLU A 193 14.16 -8.06 18.40
CA GLU A 193 14.51 -7.94 19.82
C GLU A 193 15.68 -8.85 20.24
N ALA A 194 15.84 -9.99 19.58
CA ALA A 194 16.92 -10.94 19.84
C ALA A 194 18.22 -10.60 19.08
N SER A 195 18.18 -9.67 18.13
CA SER A 195 19.31 -9.29 17.28
C SER A 195 20.12 -8.17 17.89
N ASP A 196 21.44 -8.36 18.01
CA ASP A 196 22.37 -7.28 18.37
C ASP A 196 22.57 -6.28 17.21
N ASP A 197 22.29 -6.69 15.97
CA ASP A 197 22.45 -5.87 14.77
C ASP A 197 21.26 -4.93 14.51
N GLY A 198 20.14 -5.15 15.19
CA GLY A 198 18.90 -4.41 15.01
C GLY A 198 18.22 -4.72 13.68
N VAL A 199 18.71 -4.17 12.56
CA VAL A 199 18.07 -4.29 11.23
C VAL A 199 18.81 -5.23 10.30
N THR A 200 18.09 -5.87 9.38
CA THR A 200 18.71 -6.72 8.35
C THR A 200 19.51 -5.87 7.34
N PRO A 201 20.49 -6.44 6.60
CA PRO A 201 21.18 -5.71 5.53
C PRO A 201 20.22 -5.14 4.47
N LEU A 202 19.13 -5.86 4.18
CA LEU A 202 18.11 -5.41 3.24
C LEU A 202 17.34 -4.18 3.77
N ASP A 203 16.89 -4.24 5.02
CA ASP A 203 16.20 -3.11 5.67
C ASP A 203 17.15 -1.91 5.85
N SER A 204 18.41 -2.15 6.19
CA SER A 204 19.42 -1.09 6.29
C SER A 204 19.62 -0.37 4.96
N ALA A 205 19.64 -1.08 3.83
CA ALA A 205 19.78 -0.44 2.52
C ALA A 205 18.51 0.33 2.12
N THR A 206 17.34 -0.32 2.26
CA THR A 206 16.07 0.17 1.66
C THR A 206 15.26 1.09 2.56
N GLN A 207 15.51 1.09 3.88
CA GLN A 207 14.79 1.89 4.87
C GLN A 207 15.67 2.88 5.63
N ILE A 208 16.99 2.85 5.44
CA ILE A 208 17.92 3.78 6.12
C ILE A 208 18.81 4.46 5.07
N ALA A 209 19.74 3.74 4.47
CA ALA A 209 20.75 4.33 3.60
C ALA A 209 20.15 5.09 2.40
N ILE A 210 19.28 4.47 1.59
CA ILE A 210 18.67 5.16 0.44
C ILE A 210 17.78 6.34 0.91
N PRO A 211 16.88 6.17 1.90
CA PRO A 211 16.12 7.30 2.44
C PRO A 211 16.96 8.46 3.01
N GLU A 212 18.17 8.22 3.52
CA GLU A 212 19.08 9.30 3.93
C GLU A 212 19.56 10.14 2.74
N PHE A 213 19.80 9.52 1.58
CA PHE A 213 20.12 10.25 0.33
C PHE A 213 18.93 11.09 -0.16
N ASP A 214 17.70 10.63 0.06
CA ASP A 214 16.47 11.39 -0.20
C ASP A 214 16.25 12.56 0.78
N GLY A 215 17.13 12.75 1.78
CA GLY A 215 17.02 13.81 2.79
C GLY A 215 16.02 13.52 3.91
N ARG A 216 15.56 12.27 4.07
CA ARG A 216 14.60 11.89 5.11
C ARG A 216 15.27 11.73 6.47
N ILE A 217 14.56 12.10 7.53
CA ILE A 217 14.99 11.92 8.92
C ILE A 217 14.70 10.46 9.33
N ILE A 218 15.74 9.67 9.56
CA ILE A 218 15.59 8.28 10.00
C ILE A 218 15.12 8.24 11.45
N THR A 219 14.08 7.44 11.72
CA THR A 219 13.50 7.31 13.06
C THR A 219 13.76 5.92 13.67
N ALA A 220 12.71 5.17 14.00
CA ALA A 220 12.80 3.87 14.65
C ALA A 220 11.81 2.87 14.03
N PRO A 221 12.06 1.55 14.17
CA PRO A 221 11.08 0.52 13.91
C PRO A 221 9.81 0.72 14.73
N PHE A 222 8.67 0.74 14.04
CA PHE A 222 7.36 0.80 14.71
C PHE A 222 6.43 -0.34 14.27
N SER A 223 6.74 -1.01 13.15
CA SER A 223 6.01 -2.14 12.59
C SER A 223 6.97 -3.25 12.20
N PHE A 224 6.52 -4.50 12.33
CA PHE A 224 7.29 -5.72 12.11
C PHE A 224 6.45 -6.71 11.29
N LYS A 225 7.10 -7.42 10.38
CA LYS A 225 6.43 -8.42 9.55
C LYS A 225 6.21 -9.70 10.35
N GLU A 226 4.96 -10.13 10.42
CA GLU A 226 4.59 -11.43 10.98
C GLU A 226 4.03 -12.34 9.87
N ILE A 227 4.22 -13.64 10.02
CA ILE A 227 3.69 -14.69 9.13
C ILE A 227 2.82 -15.61 9.98
N ASP A 228 1.58 -15.85 9.54
CA ASP A 228 0.60 -16.70 10.20
C ASP A 228 0.69 -18.19 9.81
#